data_AF-A0A497XS74-F1
#
_entry.id   AF-A0A497XS74-F1
#
_cell.length_a   1.000
_cell.length_b   1.000
_cell.length_c   1.000
_cell.angle_alpha   90.00
_cell.angle_beta   90.00
_cell.angle_gamma   90.00
#
_symmetry.space_group_name_H-M   'P 1'
#
loop_
_entity.id
_entity.type
_entity.pdbx_description
1 polymer ?
#
loop_
_entity_poly.entity_id
_entity_poly.type
_entity_poly.pdbx_seq_one_letter_code
_entity_poly.pdbx_strand_id
1 'polypeptide(L)'
;MKRVVLSLMLLIGVSFSQEGLSKYYLVERVFLMPFVFKYADEIGLDNSQMEKIKNFVKENEKETERNTKILEYLNRKAKLMILEGSDEKELREVLADIASVKMEMSLLNARSVRFLRETLTPEQFEKLKNIIVVRLFELQQ
;
A
#
# COMPACT_ATOMS: atom_id res chain seq x y z
N MET A 1 -40.18 12.61 -15.72
CA MET A 1 -39.16 13.21 -14.83
C MET A 1 -38.93 12.41 -13.54
N LYS A 2 -38.75 11.08 -13.60
CA LYS A 2 -38.43 10.25 -12.41
C LYS A 2 -37.33 9.20 -12.66
N ARG A 3 -36.70 9.19 -13.84
CA ARG A 3 -35.68 8.20 -14.23
C ARG A 3 -34.25 8.74 -14.32
N VAL A 4 -34.05 10.05 -14.10
CA VAL A 4 -32.72 10.70 -14.23
C VAL A 4 -32.02 10.84 -12.87
N VAL A 5 -32.75 10.67 -11.75
CA VAL A 5 -32.19 10.89 -10.40
C VAL A 5 -31.42 9.66 -9.88
N LEU A 6 -31.66 8.45 -10.41
CA LEU A 6 -30.97 7.24 -9.93
C LEU A 6 -29.54 7.09 -10.47
N SER A 7 -29.18 7.80 -11.55
CA SER A 7 -27.86 7.68 -12.19
C SER A 7 -26.78 8.51 -11.50
N LEU A 8 -27.15 9.48 -10.66
CA LEU A 8 -26.17 10.35 -9.97
C LEU A 8 -25.58 9.73 -8.68
N MET A 9 -26.23 8.71 -8.10
CA MET A 9 -25.74 8.08 -6.86
C MET A 9 -24.68 6.99 -7.09
N LEU A 10 -24.46 6.55 -8.32
CA LEU A 10 -23.46 5.51 -8.64
C LEU A 10 -22.06 6.07 -8.94
N LEU A 11 -21.92 7.39 -9.12
CA LEU A 11 -20.64 8.03 -9.46
C LEU A 11 -19.79 8.49 -8.26
N ILE A 12 -20.30 8.35 -7.03
CA ILE A 12 -19.56 8.76 -5.81
C ILE A 12 -18.81 7.56 -5.18
N GLY A 13 -19.02 6.34 -5.66
CA GLY A 13 -18.50 5.12 -5.02
C GLY A 13 -17.05 4.76 -5.32
N VAL A 14 -16.39 5.37 -6.31
CA VAL A 14 -15.11 4.83 -6.84
C VAL A 14 -13.89 5.70 -6.52
N SER A 15 -14.06 6.94 -6.07
CA SER A 15 -12.91 7.83 -5.79
C SER A 15 -12.23 7.61 -4.42
N PHE A 16 -12.67 6.63 -3.62
CA PHE A 16 -12.30 6.56 -2.19
C PHE A 16 -11.26 5.51 -1.76
N SER A 17 -10.58 4.80 -2.68
CA SER A 17 -9.66 3.72 -2.27
C SER A 17 -8.15 3.99 -2.44
N GLN A 18 -7.73 5.07 -3.10
CA GLN A 18 -6.29 5.34 -3.29
C GLN A 18 -5.67 6.20 -2.17
N GLU A 19 -6.42 7.15 -1.59
CA GLU A 19 -5.92 7.99 -0.47
C GLU A 19 -5.62 7.18 0.81
N GLY A 20 -6.26 6.02 0.98
CA GLY A 20 -6.15 5.22 2.18
C GLY A 20 -4.80 4.50 2.37
N LEU A 21 -4.04 4.28 1.30
CA LEU A 21 -2.82 3.46 1.35
C LEU A 21 -1.53 4.28 1.37
N SER A 22 -1.50 5.50 0.79
CA SER A 22 -0.33 6.39 0.86
C SER A 22 -0.04 6.86 2.29
N LYS A 23 -1.06 6.91 3.15
CA LYS A 23 -0.96 7.41 4.53
C LYS A 23 0.04 6.64 5.42
N TYR A 24 0.38 5.41 5.06
CA TYR A 24 1.27 4.55 5.86
C TYR A 24 2.74 4.58 5.42
N TYR A 25 3.06 5.20 4.28
CA TYR A 25 4.40 5.20 3.69
C TYR A 25 4.95 6.61 3.61
N LEU A 26 6.28 6.72 3.55
CA LEU A 26 7.00 7.99 3.38
C LEU A 26 7.07 8.37 1.89
N VAL A 27 7.28 7.37 1.05
CA VAL A 27 7.18 7.45 -0.42
C VAL A 27 5.97 6.65 -0.85
N GLU A 28 5.31 7.07 -1.93
CA GLU A 28 4.18 6.32 -2.47
C GLU A 28 4.56 4.85 -2.69
N ARG A 29 3.68 3.96 -2.20
CA ARG A 29 3.94 2.52 -2.22
C ARG A 29 3.95 2.02 -3.66
N VAL A 30 4.94 1.20 -4.00
CA VAL A 30 4.91 0.42 -5.24
C VAL A 30 4.03 -0.82 -5.03
N PHE A 31 2.85 -0.83 -5.64
CA PHE A 31 1.83 -1.85 -5.46
C PHE A 31 2.05 -3.11 -6.31
N LEU A 32 3.20 -3.79 -6.17
CA LEU A 32 3.45 -5.02 -6.95
C LEU A 32 2.77 -6.26 -6.35
N MET A 33 2.93 -6.48 -5.04
CA MET A 33 2.61 -7.77 -4.40
C MET A 33 1.15 -8.23 -4.57
N PRO A 34 0.11 -7.38 -4.43
CA PRO A 34 -1.27 -7.81 -4.67
C PRO A 34 -1.52 -8.24 -6.12
N PHE A 35 -0.86 -7.58 -7.08
CA PHE A 35 -1.00 -7.87 -8.50
C PHE A 35 -0.31 -9.18 -8.88
N VAL A 36 0.79 -9.53 -8.21
CA VAL A 36 1.46 -10.83 -8.39
C VAL A 36 0.51 -11.99 -8.12
N PHE A 37 -0.26 -11.93 -7.03
CA PHE A 37 -1.25 -12.97 -6.72
C PHE A 37 -2.44 -12.94 -7.68
N LYS A 38 -2.95 -11.74 -7.99
CA LYS A 38 -4.14 -11.58 -8.83
C LYS A 38 -3.91 -12.06 -10.27
N TYR A 39 -2.69 -11.89 -10.79
CA TYR A 39 -2.35 -12.17 -12.18
C TYR A 39 -1.29 -13.28 -12.31
N ALA A 40 -1.24 -14.21 -11.35
CA ALA A 40 -0.23 -15.26 -11.29
C ALA A 40 -0.15 -16.09 -12.59
N ASP A 41 -1.30 -16.52 -13.10
CA ASP A 41 -1.41 -17.30 -14.34
C ASP A 41 -0.96 -16.49 -15.57
N GLU A 42 -1.35 -15.21 -15.62
CA GLU A 42 -0.96 -14.31 -16.70
C GLU A 42 0.55 -14.03 -16.66
N ILE A 43 1.14 -13.83 -15.48
CA ILE A 43 2.58 -13.66 -15.30
C ILE A 43 3.32 -14.97 -15.64
N GLY A 44 2.66 -16.12 -15.53
CA GLY A 44 3.23 -17.43 -15.78
C GLY A 44 4.06 -17.93 -14.60
N LEU A 45 3.58 -17.70 -13.37
CA LEU A 45 4.25 -18.15 -12.15
C LEU A 45 4.13 -19.66 -11.99
N ASP A 46 5.24 -20.32 -11.70
CA ASP A 46 5.21 -21.72 -11.27
C ASP A 46 4.85 -21.86 -9.77
N ASN A 47 4.56 -23.09 -9.35
CA ASN A 47 4.19 -23.38 -7.96
C ASN A 47 5.31 -23.04 -6.96
N SER A 48 6.58 -23.20 -7.34
CA SER A 48 7.74 -22.92 -6.48
C SER A 48 7.89 -21.40 -6.24
N GLN A 49 7.75 -20.60 -7.29
CA GLN A 49 7.72 -19.15 -7.20
C GLN A 49 6.55 -18.69 -6.32
N MET A 50 5.36 -19.25 -6.55
CA MET A 50 4.17 -18.92 -5.77
C MET A 50 4.34 -19.24 -4.28
N GLU A 51 4.92 -20.39 -3.93
CA GLU A 51 5.20 -20.74 -2.53
C GLU A 51 6.22 -19.80 -1.88
N LYS A 52 7.32 -19.47 -2.59
CA LYS A 52 8.31 -18.49 -2.10
C LYS A 52 7.65 -17.15 -1.79
N ILE A 53 6.79 -16.66 -2.69
CA ILE A 53 6.09 -15.39 -2.52
C ILE A 53 5.13 -15.44 -1.33
N LYS A 54 4.36 -16.52 -1.18
CA LYS A 54 3.45 -16.70 -0.02
C LYS A 54 4.21 -16.71 1.30
N ASN A 55 5.34 -17.42 1.36
CA ASN A 55 6.16 -17.49 2.56
C ASN A 55 6.75 -16.12 2.92
N PHE A 56 7.28 -15.39 1.94
CA PHE A 56 7.77 -14.03 2.14
C PHE A 56 6.67 -13.11 2.70
N VAL A 57 5.45 -13.17 2.16
CA VAL A 57 4.33 -12.36 2.68
C VAL A 57 4.00 -12.73 4.13
N LYS A 58 3.93 -14.03 4.44
CA LYS A 58 3.64 -14.53 5.79
C LYS A 58 4.70 -14.10 6.81
N GLU A 59 5.97 -14.10 6.43
CA GLU A 59 7.07 -13.67 7.29
C GLU A 59 6.98 -12.18 7.65
N ASN A 60 6.52 -11.34 6.72
CA ASN A 60 6.46 -9.88 6.89
C ASN A 60 5.07 -9.39 7.37
N GLU A 61 4.07 -10.27 7.44
CA GLU A 61 2.68 -9.94 7.82
C GLU A 61 2.62 -9.31 9.22
N LYS A 62 3.28 -9.95 10.21
CA LYS A 62 3.28 -9.47 11.60
C LYS A 62 3.89 -8.08 11.74
N GLU A 63 4.99 -7.82 11.04
CA GLU A 63 5.66 -6.53 11.06
C GLU A 63 4.78 -5.45 10.40
N THR A 64 4.16 -5.79 9.27
CA THR A 64 3.22 -4.90 8.56
C THR A 64 2.02 -4.53 9.44
N GLU A 65 1.40 -5.52 10.08
CA GLU A 65 0.26 -5.32 10.97
C GLU A 65 0.64 -4.46 12.19
N ARG A 66 1.77 -4.78 12.83
CA ARG A 66 2.31 -4.01 13.96
C ARG A 66 2.51 -2.55 13.59
N ASN A 67 3.23 -2.29 12.49
CA ASN A 67 3.57 -0.94 12.07
C ASN A 67 2.32 -0.14 11.66
N THR A 68 1.34 -0.80 11.04
CA THR A 68 0.02 -0.20 10.73
C THR A 68 -0.69 0.26 12.00
N LYS A 69 -0.79 -0.60 13.02
CA LYS A 69 -1.43 -0.26 14.31
C LYS A 69 -0.72 0.88 15.03
N ILE A 70 0.62 0.86 15.04
CA ILE A 70 1.43 1.93 15.63
C ILE A 70 1.16 3.26 14.92
N LEU A 71 1.17 3.27 13.57
CA LEU A 71 0.87 4.48 12.80
C LEU A 71 -0.54 5.00 13.07
N GLU A 72 -1.55 4.14 13.15
CA GLU A 72 -2.92 4.58 13.47
C GLU A 72 -3.01 5.21 14.85
N TYR A 73 -2.34 4.63 15.85
CA TYR A 73 -2.26 5.20 17.18
C TYR A 73 -1.55 6.56 17.19
N LEU A 74 -0.34 6.64 16.63
CA LEU A 74 0.45 7.88 16.62
C LEU A 74 -0.24 9.01 15.85
N ASN A 75 -0.87 8.70 14.70
CA ASN A 75 -1.65 9.69 13.96
C ASN A 75 -2.86 10.21 14.76
N ARG A 76 -3.56 9.34 15.50
CA ARG A 76 -4.63 9.78 16.41
C ARG A 76 -4.09 10.65 17.53
N LYS A 77 -2.98 10.26 18.15
CA LYS A 77 -2.30 11.03 19.20
C LYS A 77 -1.91 12.43 18.69
N ALA A 78 -1.24 12.52 17.54
CA ALA A 78 -0.84 13.80 16.95
C ALA A 78 -2.04 14.70 16.65
N LYS A 79 -3.14 14.13 16.12
CA LYS A 79 -4.38 14.89 15.87
C LYS A 79 -4.95 15.50 17.15
N LEU A 80 -5.00 14.72 18.24
CA LEU A 80 -5.48 15.22 19.54
C LEU A 80 -4.57 16.34 20.07
N MET A 81 -3.24 16.14 20.03
CA MET A 81 -2.28 17.15 20.48
C MET A 81 -2.41 18.47 19.73
N ILE A 82 -2.66 18.42 18.42
CA ILE A 82 -2.92 19.61 17.60
C ILE A 82 -4.22 20.32 18.02
N LEU A 83 -5.29 19.57 18.28
CA LEU A 83 -6.58 20.13 18.71
C LEU A 83 -6.52 20.75 20.11
N GLU A 84 -5.73 20.16 21.00
CA GLU A 84 -5.57 20.58 22.39
C GLU A 84 -4.52 21.70 22.56
N GLY A 85 -3.76 22.03 21.51
CA GLY A 85 -2.69 23.01 21.58
C GLY A 85 -1.54 22.57 22.48
N SER A 86 -1.18 21.27 22.44
CA SER A 86 -0.08 20.70 23.23
C SER A 86 1.27 21.36 22.90
N ASP A 87 2.25 21.13 23.77
CA ASP A 87 3.61 21.64 23.61
C ASP A 87 4.26 21.21 22.28
N GLU A 88 4.96 22.14 21.65
CA GLU A 88 5.55 21.95 20.31
C GLU A 88 6.65 20.88 20.32
N LYS A 89 7.45 20.79 21.38
CA LYS A 89 8.53 19.80 21.49
C LYS A 89 7.93 18.40 21.56
N GLU A 90 6.91 18.20 22.38
CA GLU A 90 6.22 16.91 22.49
C GLU A 90 5.54 16.50 21.17
N LEU A 91 4.92 17.46 20.47
CA LEU A 91 4.32 17.18 19.16
C LEU A 91 5.39 16.78 18.13
N ARG A 92 6.54 17.45 18.13
CA ARG A 92 7.68 17.11 17.24
C ARG A 92 8.19 15.69 17.49
N GLU A 93 8.26 15.24 18.74
CA GLU A 93 8.66 13.86 19.07
C GLU A 93 7.67 12.84 18.48
N VAL A 94 6.36 13.06 18.63
CA VAL A 94 5.33 12.18 18.03
C VAL A 94 5.39 12.19 16.50
N LEU A 95 5.62 13.34 15.88
CA LEU A 95 5.77 13.43 14.43
C LEU A 95 7.04 12.71 13.93
N ALA A 96 8.13 12.77 14.69
CA ALA A 96 9.35 12.04 14.39
C ALA A 96 9.12 10.51 14.47
N ASP A 97 8.37 10.03 15.47
CA ASP A 97 7.99 8.62 15.57
C ASP A 97 7.14 8.18 14.37
N ILE A 98 6.18 9.00 13.94
CA ILE A 98 5.39 8.73 12.73
C ILE A 98 6.30 8.60 11.51
N ALA A 99 7.23 9.53 11.32
CA ALA A 99 8.16 9.50 10.20
C ALA A 99 9.04 8.24 10.22
N SER A 100 9.52 7.83 11.40
CA SER A 100 10.31 6.62 11.59
C SER A 100 9.54 5.36 11.17
N VAL A 101 8.30 5.19 11.64
CA VAL A 101 7.50 4.01 11.28
C VAL A 101 7.11 4.01 9.80
N LYS A 102 6.83 5.19 9.21
CA LYS A 102 6.61 5.32 7.76
C LYS A 102 7.85 4.95 6.94
N MET A 103 9.05 5.27 7.43
CA MET A 103 10.30 4.86 6.81
C MET A 103 10.44 3.34 6.82
N GLU A 104 10.19 2.67 7.95
CA GLU A 104 10.20 1.20 8.04
C GLU A 104 9.23 0.57 7.04
N MET A 105 8.00 1.07 6.96
CA MET A 105 7.00 0.62 5.98
C MET A 105 7.47 0.77 4.53
N SER A 106 8.15 1.88 4.23
CA SER A 106 8.70 2.15 2.89
C SER A 106 9.86 1.20 2.55
N LEU A 107 10.73 0.92 3.53
CA LEU A 107 11.82 -0.05 3.39
C LEU A 107 11.29 -1.49 3.20
N LEU A 108 10.22 -1.87 3.89
CA LEU A 108 9.54 -3.15 3.69
C LEU A 108 8.94 -3.25 2.28
N ASN A 109 8.36 -2.16 1.76
CA ASN A 109 7.87 -2.15 0.39
C ASN A 109 9.03 -2.28 -0.62
N ALA A 110 10.14 -1.57 -0.42
CA ALA A 110 11.32 -1.72 -1.27
C ALA A 110 11.90 -3.14 -1.23
N ARG A 111 11.95 -3.76 -0.04
CA ARG A 111 12.35 -5.16 0.15
C ARG A 111 11.43 -6.11 -0.62
N SER A 112 10.13 -5.87 -0.56
CA SER A 112 9.12 -6.64 -1.29
C SER A 112 9.34 -6.58 -2.81
N VAL A 113 9.61 -5.39 -3.35
CA VAL A 113 9.91 -5.21 -4.79
C VAL A 113 11.20 -5.94 -5.18
N ARG A 114 12.24 -5.83 -4.35
CA ARG A 114 13.52 -6.53 -4.58
C ARG A 114 13.34 -8.05 -4.58
N PHE A 115 12.63 -8.57 -3.59
CA PHE A 115 12.32 -9.99 -3.49
C PHE A 115 11.60 -10.51 -4.75
N LEU A 116 10.63 -9.77 -5.27
CA LEU A 116 9.95 -10.13 -6.51
C LEU A 116 10.91 -10.13 -7.70
N ARG A 117 11.76 -9.12 -7.83
CA ARG A 117 12.77 -9.06 -8.89
C ARG A 117 13.76 -10.23 -8.85
N GLU A 118 14.06 -10.75 -7.66
CA GLU A 118 14.96 -11.89 -7.46
C GLU A 118 14.26 -13.25 -7.64
N THR A 119 12.94 -13.30 -7.42
CA THR A 119 12.14 -14.54 -7.50
C THR A 119 11.60 -14.80 -8.91
N LEU A 120 11.32 -13.74 -9.66
CA LEU A 120 10.78 -13.78 -11.00
C LEU A 120 11.88 -13.73 -12.06
N THR A 121 11.64 -14.28 -13.25
CA THR A 121 12.53 -14.02 -14.39
C THR A 121 12.42 -12.55 -14.82
N PRO A 122 13.41 -12.01 -15.55
CA PRO A 122 13.34 -10.66 -16.09
C PRO A 122 12.04 -10.41 -16.88
N GLU A 123 11.62 -11.37 -17.71
CA GLU A 123 10.42 -11.28 -18.53
C GLU A 123 9.14 -11.26 -17.67
N GLN A 124 9.06 -12.11 -16.65
CA GLN A 124 7.94 -12.14 -15.70
C GLN A 124 7.85 -10.82 -14.92
N PHE A 125 8.98 -10.28 -14.47
CA PHE A 125 9.01 -9.02 -13.73
C PHE A 125 8.62 -7.82 -14.60
N GLU A 126 9.08 -7.77 -15.86
CA GLU A 126 8.61 -6.76 -16.81
C GLU A 126 7.11 -6.89 -17.08
N LYS A 127 6.60 -8.12 -17.25
CA LYS A 127 5.17 -8.35 -17.44
C LYS A 127 4.35 -7.84 -16.25
N LEU A 128 4.79 -8.10 -15.03
CA LEU A 128 4.17 -7.58 -13.81
C LEU A 128 4.12 -6.05 -13.78
N LYS A 129 5.24 -5.37 -14.13
CA LYS A 129 5.26 -3.90 -14.20
C LYS A 129 4.29 -3.37 -15.24
N ASN A 130 4.23 -3.98 -16.42
CA ASN A 130 3.32 -3.57 -17.48
C ASN A 130 1.85 -3.72 -17.09
N ILE A 131 1.49 -4.82 -16.43
CA ILE A 131 0.13 -5.02 -15.88
C ILE A 131 -0.23 -3.85 -14.96
N ILE A 132 0.68 -3.43 -14.10
CA ILE A 132 0.41 -2.35 -13.14
C ILE A 132 0.30 -1.00 -13.82
N VAL A 133 1.20 -0.68 -14.75
CA VAL A 133 1.13 0.58 -15.50
C VAL A 133 -0.20 0.68 -16.25
N VAL A 134 -0.56 -0.33 -17.03
CA VAL A 134 -1.83 -0.34 -17.80
C VAL A 134 -3.04 -0.20 -16.88
N ARG A 135 -3.09 -0.96 -15.79
CA ARG A 135 -4.26 -0.97 -14.90
C ARG A 135 -4.34 0.24 -13.97
N LEU A 136 -3.22 0.89 -13.65
CA LEU A 136 -3.23 2.17 -12.94
C LEU A 136 -3.84 3.28 -13.80
N PHE A 137 -3.59 3.27 -15.12
CA PHE A 137 -4.21 4.22 -16.04
C PHE A 137 -5.71 3.95 -16.27
N GLU A 138 -6.14 2.69 -16.24
CA GLU A 138 -7.57 2.34 -16.35
C GLU A 138 -8.39 2.70 -15.11
N LEU A 139 -7.79 2.71 -13.92
CA LEU A 139 -8.46 3.11 -12.67
C LEU A 139 -8.62 4.64 -12.53
N GLN A 140 -8.01 5.42 -13.42
CA GLN A 140 -8.07 6.89 -13.45
C GLN A 140 -9.07 7.45 -14.47
N GLN A 141 -9.74 6.60 -15.25
CA GLN A 141 -10.81 6.95 -16.22
C GLN A 141 -12.19 6.62 -15.66
#